data_AF-A0A7J7LNZ4-F1
#
_entry.id   AF-A0A7J7LNZ4-F1
#
_cell.length_a   1.000
_cell.length_b   1.000
_cell.length_c   1.000
_cell.angle_alpha   90.00
_cell.angle_beta   90.00
_cell.angle_gamma   90.00
#
_symmetry.space_group_name_H-M   'P 1'
#
loop_
_entity.id
_entity.type
_entity.pdbx_description
1 polymer ?
#
loop_
_entity_poly.entity_id
_entity_poly.type
_entity_poly.pdbx_seq_one_letter_code
_entity_poly.pdbx_strand_id
1 'polypeptide(L)'
;MCSLWLFCNEYAVPKDQLEFFKDITPQDIACLQKASGVTLKEEDLAVCNVKINLTRGRRNPLERVKIFKDYDNEEMFSIADDRASHLLPVCNEDMIVRVYSKKHELVQVEVISEAFENFHLKTYGLKTQVHETPEKKKRRRPLLLESNV
;
A
#
# COMPACT_ATOMS: atom_id res chain seq x y z
N MET A 1 11.31 -23.25 -10.32
CA MET A 1 10.39 -22.88 -9.24
C MET A 1 10.62 -21.40 -8.96
N CYS A 2 9.67 -20.51 -9.23
CA CYS A 2 9.86 -19.07 -8.96
C CYS A 2 9.72 -18.82 -7.46
N SER A 3 10.82 -18.50 -6.78
CA SER A 3 10.83 -18.07 -5.38
C SER A 3 10.44 -16.59 -5.34
N LEU A 4 9.14 -16.32 -5.14
CA LEU A 4 8.58 -14.97 -5.00
C LEU A 4 8.28 -14.72 -3.52
N TRP A 5 8.55 -13.51 -3.04
CA TRP A 5 8.19 -13.11 -1.67
C TRP A 5 6.68 -13.23 -1.43
N LEU A 6 6.30 -13.62 -0.21
CA LEU A 6 4.90 -13.77 0.18
C LEU A 6 4.32 -12.43 0.63
N PHE A 7 3.19 -12.02 0.06
CA PHE A 7 2.46 -10.83 0.51
C PHE A 7 1.98 -10.99 1.95
N CYS A 8 2.23 -9.98 2.78
CA CYS A 8 1.79 -9.93 4.17
C CYS A 8 0.61 -8.98 4.36
N ASN A 9 0.77 -7.71 3.99
CA ASN A 9 -0.24 -6.67 4.21
C ASN A 9 0.04 -5.43 3.35
N GLU A 10 -0.93 -4.52 3.26
CA GLU A 10 -0.78 -3.22 2.61
C GLU A 10 -1.59 -2.12 3.28
N TYR A 11 -1.17 -0.87 3.07
CA TYR A 11 -1.85 0.31 3.56
C TYR A 11 -1.74 1.49 2.60
N ALA A 12 -2.80 2.27 2.48
CA ALA A 12 -2.80 3.54 1.78
C ALA A 12 -2.60 4.70 2.77
N VAL A 13 -1.54 5.48 2.58
CA VAL A 13 -1.22 6.61 3.46
C VAL A 13 -2.35 7.64 3.43
N PRO A 14 -2.80 8.17 4.59
CA PRO A 14 -3.84 9.19 4.64
C PRO A 14 -3.45 10.42 3.84
N LYS A 15 -4.42 11.02 3.13
CA LYS A 15 -4.16 12.12 2.19
C LYS A 15 -3.53 13.33 2.88
N ASP A 16 -3.97 13.63 4.10
CA ASP A 16 -3.46 14.70 4.97
C ASP A 16 -2.03 14.45 5.47
N GLN A 17 -1.56 13.21 5.46
CA GLN A 17 -0.21 12.83 5.91
C GLN A 17 0.80 12.70 4.76
N LEU A 18 0.34 12.73 3.50
CA LEU A 18 1.21 12.54 2.34
C LEU A 18 2.34 13.59 2.26
N GLU A 19 2.12 14.82 2.71
CA GLU A 19 3.13 15.90 2.67
C GLU A 19 4.37 15.59 3.50
N PHE A 20 4.18 14.95 4.65
CA PHE A 20 5.26 14.64 5.60
C PHE A 20 5.67 13.16 5.54
N PHE A 21 5.12 12.41 4.59
CA PHE A 21 5.42 10.99 4.44
C PHE A 21 6.90 10.77 4.14
N LYS A 22 7.48 9.80 4.84
CA LYS A 22 8.82 9.27 4.59
C LYS A 22 8.68 7.81 4.23
N ASP A 23 9.48 7.36 3.27
CA ASP A 23 9.50 5.96 2.85
C ASP A 23 9.76 5.06 4.06
N ILE A 24 8.90 4.05 4.20
CA ILE A 24 8.98 3.08 5.29
C ILE A 24 10.06 2.07 4.95
N THR A 25 10.90 1.76 5.94
CA THR A 25 11.97 0.77 5.83
C THR A 25 11.58 -0.57 6.48
N PRO A 26 12.26 -1.69 6.12
CA PRO A 26 12.11 -2.95 6.85
C PRO A 26 12.37 -2.82 8.35
N GLN A 27 13.31 -1.94 8.74
CA GLN A 27 13.68 -1.74 10.14
C GLN A 27 12.55 -1.10 10.96
N ASP A 28 11.87 -0.11 10.37
CA ASP A 28 10.72 0.56 11.01
C ASP A 28 9.63 -0.44 11.41
N ILE A 29 9.44 -1.49 10.60
CA ILE A 29 8.46 -2.54 10.86
C ILE A 29 9.00 -3.56 11.87
N ALA A 30 10.24 -4.05 11.67
CA ALA A 30 10.84 -5.06 12.55
C ALA A 30 10.92 -4.59 14.01
N CYS A 31 11.20 -3.30 14.25
CA CYS A 31 11.28 -2.70 15.58
C CYS A 31 9.93 -2.62 16.33
N LEU A 32 8.80 -2.89 15.67
CA LEU A 32 7.46 -2.84 16.27
C LEU A 32 6.80 -4.22 16.40
N GLN A 33 7.61 -5.26 16.29
CA GLN A 33 7.22 -6.62 16.64
C GLN A 33 6.88 -6.74 18.14
N LYS A 34 5.81 -7.48 18.47
CA LYS A 34 5.51 -7.91 19.84
C LYS A 34 6.30 -9.17 20.19
N ALA A 35 6.50 -9.43 21.48
CA ALA A 35 7.14 -10.66 21.95
C ALA A 35 6.30 -11.90 21.55
N SER A 36 6.56 -12.46 20.38
CA SER A 36 5.80 -13.56 19.76
C SER A 36 6.61 -14.85 19.60
N GLY A 37 7.74 -14.98 20.30
CA GLY A 37 8.65 -16.14 20.24
C GLY A 37 9.45 -16.26 18.93
N VAL A 38 9.03 -15.58 17.87
CA VAL A 38 9.79 -15.35 16.63
C VAL A 38 10.54 -14.02 16.77
N THR A 39 11.70 -13.85 16.14
CA THR A 39 12.39 -12.55 16.07
C THR A 39 12.49 -12.13 14.61
N LEU A 40 11.85 -11.02 14.26
CA LEU A 40 11.92 -10.41 12.94
C LEU A 40 13.22 -9.64 12.79
N LYS A 41 13.91 -9.93 11.68
CA LYS A 41 15.05 -9.15 11.21
C LYS A 41 14.71 -8.48 9.89
N GLU A 42 15.38 -7.39 9.57
CA GLU A 42 15.20 -6.66 8.30
C GLU A 42 15.41 -7.56 7.06
N GLU A 43 16.31 -8.53 7.16
CA GLU A 43 16.57 -9.51 6.11
C GLU A 43 15.34 -10.40 5.79
N ASP A 44 14.42 -10.56 6.74
CA ASP A 44 13.27 -11.45 6.62
C ASP A 44 12.07 -10.84 5.89
N LEU A 45 12.03 -9.52 5.72
CA LEU A 45 10.92 -8.82 5.09
C LEU A 45 11.37 -7.84 4.00
N ALA A 46 10.44 -7.48 3.13
CA ALA A 46 10.60 -6.42 2.15
C ALA A 46 9.46 -5.42 2.28
N VAL A 47 9.79 -4.14 2.08
CA VAL A 47 8.82 -3.03 2.06
C VAL A 47 8.84 -2.40 0.67
N CYS A 48 7.65 -2.13 0.13
CA CYS A 48 7.49 -1.49 -1.17
C CYS A 48 6.63 -0.23 -0.98
N ASN A 49 7.25 0.94 -1.12
CA ASN A 49 6.59 2.25 -1.11
C ASN A 49 6.20 2.59 -2.55
N VAL A 50 4.90 2.55 -2.86
CA VAL A 50 4.36 2.73 -4.22
C VAL A 50 3.68 4.08 -4.32
N LYS A 51 4.34 5.00 -5.01
CA LYS A 51 3.76 6.31 -5.37
C LYS A 51 2.93 6.18 -6.64
N ILE A 52 1.64 6.52 -6.55
CA ILE A 52 0.71 6.54 -7.68
C ILE A 52 0.30 7.98 -7.91
N ASN A 53 0.47 8.49 -9.13
CA ASN A 53 0.00 9.83 -9.49
C ASN A 53 -0.35 9.90 -10.97
N LEU A 54 -0.98 11.01 -11.36
CA LEU A 54 -1.33 11.28 -12.77
C LEU A 54 -0.13 11.81 -13.57
N THR A 55 1.06 11.25 -13.35
CA THR A 55 2.37 11.62 -13.94
C THR A 55 2.83 13.05 -13.67
N ARG A 56 2.15 13.74 -12.75
CA ARG A 56 2.42 15.16 -12.43
C ARG A 56 2.47 15.46 -10.93
N GLY A 57 2.83 14.44 -10.14
CA GLY A 57 2.82 14.54 -8.68
C GLY A 57 1.43 14.95 -8.19
N ARG A 58 1.36 15.94 -7.31
CA ARG A 58 0.10 16.44 -6.73
C ARG A 58 -0.71 17.39 -7.62
N ARG A 59 -0.11 17.87 -8.71
CA ARG A 59 -0.76 18.86 -9.58
C ARG A 59 -1.76 18.17 -10.49
N ASN A 60 -2.91 18.81 -10.69
CA ASN A 60 -3.92 18.29 -11.59
C ASN A 60 -3.39 18.37 -13.04
N PRO A 61 -3.35 17.27 -13.81
CA PRO A 61 -2.86 17.30 -15.19
C PRO A 61 -3.65 18.27 -16.09
N LEU A 62 -4.94 18.51 -15.82
CA LEU A 62 -5.80 19.37 -16.62
C LEU A 62 -5.35 20.84 -16.68
N GLU A 63 -4.62 21.33 -15.67
CA GLU A 63 -4.10 22.70 -15.69
C GLU A 63 -3.13 22.97 -16.85
N ARG A 64 -2.52 21.92 -17.41
CA ARG A 64 -1.59 22.02 -18.56
C ARG A 64 -2.25 21.69 -19.90
N VAL A 65 -3.49 21.24 -19.89
CA VAL A 65 -4.22 20.91 -21.12
C VAL A 65 -4.84 22.20 -21.66
N LYS A 66 -4.57 22.48 -22.93
CA LYS A 66 -5.21 23.56 -23.68
C LYS A 66 -6.24 22.94 -24.62
N ILE A 67 -7.44 23.50 -24.59
CA ILE A 67 -8.61 23.00 -25.28
C ILE A 67 -9.13 24.11 -26.19
N PHE A 68 -9.61 23.71 -27.35
CA PHE A 68 -10.33 24.56 -28.29
C PHE A 68 -11.81 24.18 -28.23
N LYS A 69 -12.68 25.17 -28.39
CA LYS A 69 -14.12 24.94 -28.26
C LYS A 69 -14.68 24.16 -29.45
N ASP A 70 -14.22 24.53 -30.65
CA ASP A 70 -14.73 24.06 -31.95
C ASP A 70 -13.60 24.06 -32.98
N TYR A 71 -13.81 23.44 -34.16
CA TYR A 71 -12.80 23.25 -35.20
C TYR A 71 -12.18 24.56 -35.72
N ASP A 72 -13.01 25.60 -35.89
CA ASP A 72 -12.57 26.90 -36.44
C ASP A 72 -12.09 27.88 -35.35
N ASN A 73 -12.02 27.45 -34.08
CA ASN A 73 -11.62 28.33 -32.99
C ASN A 73 -10.10 28.26 -32.78
N GLU A 74 -9.41 29.39 -32.96
CA GLU A 74 -7.96 29.51 -32.73
C GLU A 74 -7.61 29.88 -31.27
N GLU A 75 -8.60 30.26 -30.46
CA GLU A 75 -8.40 30.64 -29.07
C GLU A 75 -8.35 29.40 -28.16
N MET A 76 -7.23 29.26 -27.45
CA MET A 76 -7.02 28.20 -26.48
C MET A 76 -7.45 28.63 -25.08
N PHE A 77 -8.18 27.76 -24.38
CA PHE A 77 -8.47 27.94 -22.96
C PHE A 77 -8.10 26.69 -22.15
N SER A 78 -8.02 26.84 -20.84
CA SER A 78 -7.86 25.74 -19.89
C SER A 78 -9.18 25.51 -19.15
N ILE A 79 -9.55 24.25 -18.94
CA ILE A 79 -10.68 23.91 -18.09
C ILE A 79 -10.19 23.85 -16.64
N ALA A 80 -10.83 24.62 -15.77
CA ALA A 80 -10.62 24.53 -14.34
C ALA A 80 -11.33 23.27 -13.79
N ASP A 81 -10.75 22.66 -12.76
CA ASP A 81 -11.16 21.35 -12.21
C ASP A 81 -12.63 21.34 -11.77
N ASP A 82 -13.07 22.44 -11.15
CA ASP A 82 -14.43 22.68 -10.68
C ASP A 82 -15.48 22.74 -11.80
N ARG A 83 -15.04 22.94 -13.06
CA ARG A 83 -15.90 23.02 -14.24
C ARG A 83 -15.97 21.73 -15.05
N ALA A 84 -15.08 20.77 -14.78
CA ALA A 84 -15.04 19.52 -15.53
C ALA A 84 -16.02 18.48 -14.98
N SER A 85 -15.90 18.14 -13.69
CA SER A 85 -16.83 17.25 -13.00
C SER A 85 -16.57 17.25 -11.49
N HIS A 86 -17.63 17.21 -10.70
CA HIS A 86 -17.54 17.01 -9.25
C HIS A 86 -17.13 15.57 -8.86
N LEU A 87 -17.01 14.65 -9.83
CA LEU A 87 -16.54 13.28 -9.61
C LEU A 87 -15.02 13.13 -9.81
N LEU A 88 -14.30 14.22 -10.08
CA LEU A 88 -12.84 14.15 -10.23
C LEU A 88 -12.16 13.88 -8.88
N PRO A 89 -10.99 13.20 -8.89
CA PRO A 89 -10.23 12.95 -7.68
C PRO A 89 -9.85 14.26 -6.98
N VAL A 90 -10.16 14.36 -5.69
CA VAL A 90 -9.76 15.52 -4.85
C VAL A 90 -8.24 15.57 -4.64
N CYS A 91 -7.56 14.44 -4.81
CA CYS A 91 -6.10 14.32 -4.72
C CYS A 91 -5.57 13.59 -5.96
N ASN A 92 -4.47 14.08 -6.53
CA ASN A 92 -3.83 13.52 -7.73
C ASN A 92 -2.66 12.57 -7.40
N GLU A 93 -2.40 12.33 -6.12
CA GLU A 93 -1.26 11.57 -5.64
C GLU A 93 -1.65 10.69 -4.45
N ASP A 94 -1.23 9.44 -4.51
CA ASP A 94 -1.46 8.39 -3.53
C ASP A 94 -0.13 7.71 -3.19
N MET A 95 0.00 7.24 -1.95
CA MET A 95 1.10 6.38 -1.52
C MET A 95 0.52 5.10 -0.91
N ILE A 96 0.94 3.95 -1.46
CA ILE A 96 0.58 2.63 -0.95
C ILE A 96 1.86 1.95 -0.45
N VAL A 97 1.87 1.52 0.79
CA VAL A 97 2.98 0.74 1.35
C VAL A 97 2.56 -0.72 1.44
N ARG A 98 3.38 -1.61 0.89
CA ARG A 98 3.16 -3.06 0.92
C ARG A 98 4.31 -3.75 1.64
N VAL A 99 4.00 -4.75 2.45
CA VAL A 99 4.99 -5.59 3.13
C VAL A 99 4.90 -7.04 2.68
N TYR A 100 6.05 -7.67 2.56
CA TYR A 100 6.22 -9.04 2.11
C TYR A 100 7.19 -9.80 3.01
N SER A 101 6.97 -11.10 3.17
CA SER A 101 7.92 -12.02 3.79
C SER A 101 8.84 -12.60 2.73
N LYS A 102 10.15 -12.56 2.99
CA LYS A 102 11.14 -13.28 2.17
C LYS A 102 11.18 -14.77 2.50
N LYS A 103 10.61 -15.19 3.64
CA LYS A 103 10.45 -16.58 4.03
C LYS A 103 9.05 -17.08 3.65
N HIS A 104 8.94 -18.36 3.35
CA HIS A 104 7.67 -18.98 2.93
C HIS A 104 6.84 -19.55 4.09
N GLU A 105 7.16 -19.18 5.32
CA GLU A 105 6.50 -19.65 6.53
C GLU A 105 5.26 -18.77 6.84
N LEU A 106 4.10 -19.39 7.03
CA LEU A 106 2.87 -18.65 7.34
C LEU A 106 2.97 -17.86 8.64
N VAL A 107 3.69 -18.40 9.64
CA VAL A 107 3.94 -17.72 10.91
C VAL A 107 4.68 -16.40 10.69
N GLN A 108 5.67 -16.36 9.78
CA GLN A 108 6.37 -15.13 9.44
C GLN A 108 5.44 -14.09 8.80
N VAL A 109 4.53 -14.53 7.93
CA VAL A 109 3.56 -13.63 7.28
C VAL A 109 2.65 -12.97 8.33
N GLU A 110 2.17 -13.74 9.31
CA GLU A 110 1.31 -13.23 10.38
C GLU A 110 2.05 -12.25 11.29
N VAL A 111 3.28 -12.57 11.71
CA VAL A 111 4.09 -11.70 12.57
C VAL A 111 4.48 -10.40 11.86
N ILE A 112 4.82 -10.45 10.57
CA ILE A 112 5.09 -9.23 9.77
C ILE A 112 3.83 -8.39 9.61
N SER A 113 2.68 -9.02 9.33
CA SER A 113 1.40 -8.31 9.23
C SER A 113 1.05 -7.58 10.52
N GLU A 114 1.21 -8.24 11.68
CA GLU A 114 0.94 -7.63 12.98
C GLU A 114 1.91 -6.48 13.29
N ALA A 115 3.22 -6.68 13.07
CA ALA A 115 4.22 -5.64 13.26
C ALA A 115 3.92 -4.41 12.37
N PHE A 116 3.50 -4.65 11.13
CA PHE A 116 3.07 -3.60 10.20
C PHE A 116 1.84 -2.88 10.72
N GLU A 117 0.80 -3.56 11.20
CA GLU A 117 -0.37 -2.91 11.80
C GLU A 117 -0.01 -2.05 13.02
N ASN A 118 0.92 -2.52 13.86
CA ASN A 118 1.40 -1.73 15.00
C ASN A 118 2.15 -0.47 14.55
N PHE A 119 2.93 -0.55 13.46
CA PHE A 119 3.55 0.62 12.84
C PHE A 119 2.51 1.65 12.41
N HIS A 120 1.44 1.23 11.75
CA HIS A 120 0.37 2.13 11.30
C HIS A 120 -0.35 2.76 12.48
N LEU A 121 -0.72 1.95 13.48
CA LEU A 121 -1.40 2.45 14.67
C LEU A 121 -0.53 3.47 15.42
N LYS A 122 0.78 3.23 15.54
CA LYS A 122 1.70 4.16 16.19
C LYS A 122 1.92 5.44 15.38
N THR A 123 1.98 5.34 14.05
CA THR A 123 2.27 6.46 13.16
C THR A 123 1.04 7.34 12.93
N TYR A 124 -0.14 6.75 12.74
CA TYR A 124 -1.34 7.46 12.29
C TYR A 124 -2.49 7.40 13.30
N GLY A 125 -2.38 6.65 14.40
CA GLY A 125 -3.47 6.49 15.38
C GLY A 125 -4.68 5.70 14.87
N LEU A 126 -4.58 5.09 13.68
CA LEU A 126 -5.68 4.42 13.01
C LEU A 126 -5.31 2.97 12.67
N LYS A 127 -6.22 2.03 13.00
CA LYS A 127 -6.24 0.69 12.42
C LYS A 127 -7.21 0.67 11.24
N THR A 128 -6.80 1.19 10.10
CA THR A 128 -7.61 1.12 8.88
C THR A 128 -7.04 0.05 7.97
N GLN A 129 -7.42 -1.20 8.23
CA GLN A 129 -7.22 -2.28 7.27
C GLN A 129 -8.28 -2.09 6.16
N VAL A 130 -7.85 -1.70 4.96
CA VAL A 130 -8.80 -1.37 3.87
C VAL A 130 -9.45 -2.65 3.32
N HIS A 131 -8.78 -3.79 3.40
CA HIS A 131 -9.35 -5.12 3.14
C HIS A 131 -8.71 -6.16 4.07
N GLU A 132 -9.47 -6.73 5.01
CA GLU A 132 -9.04 -7.98 5.66
C GLU A 132 -8.78 -9.03 4.56
N THR A 133 -7.60 -9.66 4.58
CA THR A 133 -7.34 -10.77 3.66
C THR A 133 -8.34 -11.88 3.97
N PRO A 134 -9.10 -12.42 2.99
CA PRO A 134 -10.11 -13.43 3.27
C PRO A 134 -9.52 -14.60 4.05
N GLU A 135 -10.12 -14.94 5.19
CA GLU A 135 -9.75 -16.04 6.09
C GLU A 135 -9.48 -17.36 5.33
N LYS A 136 -10.10 -17.56 4.16
CA LYS A 136 -9.86 -18.70 3.26
C LYS A 136 -8.39 -18.86 2.80
N LYS A 137 -7.58 -17.80 2.72
CA LYS A 137 -6.15 -17.89 2.36
C LYS A 137 -5.26 -18.35 3.53
N LYS A 138 -5.67 -18.12 4.78
CA LYS A 138 -4.94 -18.59 5.98
C LYS A 138 -5.08 -20.11 6.20
N ARG A 139 -6.13 -20.73 5.65
CA ARG A 139 -6.52 -22.14 5.92
C ARG A 139 -5.95 -23.20 4.98
N ARG A 140 -4.85 -22.96 4.26
CA ARG A 140 -4.18 -24.06 3.53
C ARG A 140 -3.34 -24.90 4.51
N ARG A 141 -4.00 -25.73 5.31
CA ARG A 141 -3.33 -26.83 6.04
C ARG A 141 -2.74 -27.82 5.03
N PRO A 142 -1.58 -28.43 5.28
CA PRO A 142 -1.15 -29.62 4.55
C PRO A 142 -2.15 -30.75 4.84
N LEU A 143 -2.74 -31.32 3.79
CA LEU A 143 -3.47 -32.57 3.90
C LEU A 143 -2.46 -33.72 3.99
N LEU A 144 -2.52 -34.41 5.12
CA LEU A 144 -2.26 -35.84 5.34
C LEU A 144 -0.81 -36.34 5.26
N LEU A 145 -0.34 -36.88 6.38
CA LEU A 145 -0.10 -38.33 6.50
C LEU A 145 -0.25 -38.75 7.97
N GLU A 146 -1.44 -39.25 8.33
CA GLU A 146 -1.54 -40.22 9.41
C GLU A 146 -1.81 -41.57 8.75
N SER A 147 -0.76 -42.36 8.64
CA SER A 147 -0.84 -43.82 8.58
C SER A 147 -0.48 -44.31 9.97
N ASN A 148 -1.40 -45.00 10.64
CA ASN A 148 -1.23 -46.42 10.96
C ASN A 148 -2.41 -46.94 11.80
N VAL A 149 -3.01 -48.01 11.27
CA VAL A 149 -3.78 -49.03 11.99
C VAL A 149 -2.82 -49.84 12.87
#